data_AF-A0A931SXQ4-F1
#
_entry.id   AF-A0A931SXQ4-F1
#
_cell.length_a   1.000
_cell.length_b   1.000
_cell.length_c   1.000
_cell.angle_alpha   90.00
_cell.angle_beta   90.00
_cell.angle_gamma   90.00
#
_symmetry.space_group_name_H-M   'P 1'
#
loop_
_entity.id
_entity.type
_entity.pdbx_description
1 polymer ?
#
loop_
_entity_poly.entity_id
_entity_poly.type
_entity_poly.pdbx_seq_one_letter_code
_entity_poly.pdbx_strand_id
1 'polypeptide(L)' 'MLIKPQTTSFAKILMSQSTTKLQIGESLTKGLGSGGNPEIGKQAAEESAQKIQDMLEGSDMVFLTAGMGGGTGTGATPII' A
#
# COMPACT_ATOMS: atom_id res chain seq x y z
N MET A 1 14.56 -8.04 -6.91
CA MET A 1 13.55 -7.06 -7.37
C MET A 1 12.19 -7.56 -6.96
N LEU A 2 11.62 -6.99 -5.90
CA LEU A 2 10.43 -7.54 -5.29
C LEU A 2 9.38 -6.43 -5.19
N ILE A 3 8.43 -6.44 -6.14
CA ILE A 3 7.32 -5.50 -6.19
C ILE A 3 6.13 -6.18 -5.52
N LYS A 4 5.88 -5.85 -4.25
CA LYS A 4 4.65 -6.25 -3.55
C LYS A 4 3.68 -5.09 -3.67
N PRO A 5 2.45 -5.27 -4.18
CA PRO A 5 1.46 -4.22 -4.21
C PRO A 5 0.87 -3.99 -2.81
N GLN A 6 1.00 -2.76 -2.35
CA GLN A 6 0.29 -2.21 -1.20
C GLN A 6 -0.85 -1.31 -1.68
N THR A 7 -2.09 -1.61 -1.32
CA THR A 7 -3.22 -0.73 -1.66
C THR A 7 -4.32 -0.76 -0.62
N THR A 8 -5.08 0.33 -0.55
CA THR A 8 -6.23 0.50 0.33
C THR A 8 -7.54 -0.07 -0.25
N SER A 9 -7.55 -0.48 -1.53
CA SER A 9 -8.76 -0.96 -2.21
C SER A 9 -8.77 -2.48 -2.36
N PHE A 10 -9.84 -3.13 -1.86
CA PHE A 10 -10.01 -4.58 -1.92
C PHE A 10 -10.13 -5.09 -3.35
N ALA A 11 -10.94 -4.42 -4.19
CA ALA A 11 -11.12 -4.79 -5.59
C ALA A 11 -9.79 -4.82 -6.36
N LYS A 12 -8.90 -3.87 -6.06
CA LYS A 12 -7.60 -3.75 -6.73
C LYS A 12 -6.61 -4.83 -6.28
N ILE A 13 -6.69 -5.28 -5.03
CA ILE A 13 -5.91 -6.42 -4.51
C ILE A 13 -6.32 -7.73 -5.17
N LEU A 14 -7.62 -7.97 -5.35
CA LEU A 14 -8.10 -9.19 -5.99
C LEU A 14 -7.61 -9.33 -7.43
N MET A 15 -7.56 -8.21 -8.17
CA MET A 15 -7.09 -8.18 -9.56
C MET A 15 -5.56 -8.28 -9.72
N SER A 16 -4.78 -8.10 -8.64
CA SER A 16 -3.32 -8.18 -8.73
C SER A 16 -2.84 -9.60 -9.08
N GLN A 17 -1.86 -9.71 -9.96
CA GLN A 17 -1.19 -10.99 -10.30
C GLN A 17 0.00 -11.30 -9.37
N SER A 18 0.33 -10.43 -8.42
CA SER A 18 1.45 -10.65 -7.50
C SER A 18 1.17 -11.80 -6.52
N THR A 19 2.19 -12.61 -6.25
CA THR A 19 2.12 -13.72 -5.28
C THR A 19 1.90 -13.23 -3.86
N THR A 20 2.50 -12.10 -3.49
CA THR A 20 2.30 -11.45 -2.20
C THR A 20 1.52 -10.16 -2.41
N LYS A 21 0.53 -9.90 -1.56
CA LYS A 21 -0.36 -8.73 -1.63
C LYS A 21 -0.54 -8.20 -0.21
N LEU A 22 -0.53 -6.88 -0.03
CA LEU A 22 -0.83 -6.25 1.25
C LEU A 22 -1.97 -5.26 1.11
N GLN A 23 -3.01 -5.47 1.91
CA GLN A 23 -3.99 -4.42 2.14
C GLN A 23 -3.50 -3.52 3.28
N ILE A 24 -3.62 -2.20 3.08
CA ILE A 24 -3.28 -1.20 4.08
C ILE A 24 -4.48 -0.32 4.38
N GLY A 25 -4.58 0.20 5.60
CA GLY A 25 -5.69 1.06 6.03
C GLY A 25 -7.05 0.39 5.93
N GLU A 26 -7.14 -0.88 6.30
CA GLU A 26 -8.41 -1.62 6.37
C GLU A 26 -9.40 -0.93 7.31
N SER A 27 -8.94 -0.46 8.47
CA SER A 27 -9.77 0.23 9.45
C SER A 27 -10.23 1.60 8.93
N LEU A 28 -9.33 2.35 8.28
CA LEU A 28 -9.60 3.68 7.74
C LEU A 28 -10.51 3.67 6.52
N THR A 29 -10.22 2.81 5.55
CA THR A 29 -10.85 2.85 4.22
C THR A 29 -11.94 1.80 4.04
N LYS A 30 -12.04 0.82 4.95
CA LYS A 30 -12.96 -0.33 4.86
C LYS A 30 -12.82 -1.08 3.53
N GLY A 31 -11.63 -1.03 2.92
CA GLY A 31 -11.36 -1.64 1.61
C GLY A 31 -11.93 -0.90 0.40
N LEU A 32 -12.49 0.30 0.57
CA LEU A 32 -13.03 1.11 -0.52
C LEU A 32 -11.96 1.93 -1.26
N GLY A 33 -10.82 2.15 -0.61
CA GLY A 33 -9.73 2.97 -1.13
C GLY A 33 -9.65 4.38 -0.53
N SER A 34 -8.62 5.13 -0.90
CA SER A 34 -8.32 6.47 -0.37
C SER A 34 -9.17 7.59 -0.96
N GLY A 35 -10.03 7.31 -1.95
CA GLY A 35 -10.88 8.32 -2.60
C GLY A 35 -10.12 9.44 -3.30
N GLY A 36 -8.84 9.22 -3.66
CA GLY A 36 -8.00 10.25 -4.27
C GLY A 36 -7.32 11.18 -3.26
N ASN A 37 -7.53 11.01 -1.95
CA ASN A 37 -6.93 11.83 -0.91
C ASN A 37 -5.57 11.25 -0.45
N PRO A 38 -4.44 11.98 -0.65
CA PRO A 38 -3.12 11.53 -0.20
C PRO A 38 -3.01 11.32 1.30
N GLU A 39 -3.68 12.13 2.12
CA GLU A 39 -3.58 12.01 3.58
C GLU A 39 -4.16 10.68 4.06
N ILE A 40 -5.25 10.21 3.43
CA ILE A 40 -5.81 8.88 3.73
C ILE A 40 -4.84 7.77 3.33
N GLY A 41 -4.14 7.92 2.19
CA GLY A 41 -3.11 6.97 1.77
C GLY A 41 -1.95 6.90 2.76
N LYS A 42 -1.53 8.04 3.28
CA LYS A 42 -0.48 8.17 4.29
C LYS A 42 -0.88 7.51 5.61
N GLN A 43 -2.02 7.89 6.17
CA GLN A 43 -2.54 7.31 7.41
C GLN A 43 -2.76 5.80 7.28
N ALA A 44 -3.21 5.31 6.12
CA ALA A 44 -3.35 3.89 5.84
C ALA A 44 -2.01 3.14 5.90
N ALA A 45 -0.94 3.75 5.38
CA ALA A 45 0.40 3.17 5.45
C ALA A 45 0.95 3.20 6.89
N GLU A 46 0.75 4.29 7.63
CA GLU A 46 1.13 4.41 9.04
C GLU A 46 0.41 3.36 9.91
N GLU A 47 -0.91 3.17 9.72
CA GLU A 47 -1.71 2.13 10.39
C GLU A 47 -1.10 0.73 10.17
N SER A 48 -0.55 0.49 8.97
CA SER A 48 -0.07 -0.82 8.53
C SER A 48 1.45 -0.93 8.54
N ALA A 49 2.17 0.00 9.18
CA ALA A 49 3.62 0.09 9.13
C ALA A 49 4.32 -1.20 9.59
N GLN A 50 3.82 -1.84 10.65
CA GLN A 50 4.38 -3.11 11.13
C GLN A 50 4.26 -4.21 10.07
N LYS A 51 3.07 -4.37 9.45
CA LYS A 51 2.84 -5.36 8.40
C LYS A 51 3.71 -5.10 7.17
N ILE A 52 3.96 -3.83 6.86
CA ILE A 52 4.85 -3.41 5.77
C ILE A 52 6.30 -3.83 6.10
N GLN A 53 6.78 -3.57 7.33
CA GLN A 53 8.12 -3.95 7.76
C GLN A 53 8.34 -5.46 7.70
N ASP A 54 7.43 -6.25 8.28
CA ASP A 54 7.49 -7.71 8.26
C ASP A 54 7.49 -8.25 6.81
N MET A 55 6.82 -7.54 5.91
CA MET A 55 6.77 -7.88 4.49
C MET A 55 8.08 -7.55 3.75
N LEU A 56 8.83 -6.55 4.19
CA LEU A 56 10.09 -6.15 3.59
C LEU A 56 11.29 -6.87 4.20
N GLU A 57 11.13 -7.51 5.37
CA GLU A 57 12.17 -8.27 6.04
C GLU A 57 12.83 -9.29 5.12
N GLY A 58 14.17 -9.36 5.16
CA GLY A 58 14.98 -10.22 4.30
C GLY A 58 15.18 -9.71 2.87
N SER A 59 14.69 -8.52 2.52
CA SER A 59 14.94 -7.91 1.21
C SER A 59 16.21 -7.05 1.25
N ASP A 60 17.23 -7.41 0.46
CA ASP A 60 18.44 -6.58 0.30
C ASP A 60 18.17 -5.28 -0.48
N MET A 61 17.15 -5.31 -1.35
CA MET A 61 16.75 -4.19 -2.19
C MET A 61 15.26 -4.24 -2.53
N VAL A 62 14.58 -3.11 -2.29
CA VAL A 62 13.14 -2.93 -2.52
C VAL A 62 12.93 -1.92 -3.66
N PHE A 63 12.00 -2.23 -4.56
CA PHE A 63 11.57 -1.30 -5.61
C PHE A 63 10.13 -0.89 -5.33
N LEU A 64 9.94 0.41 -5.11
CA LEU A 64 8.63 1.02 -4.92
C LEU A 64 8.16 1.59 -6.25
N THR A 65 6.99 1.12 -6.70
CA THR A 65 6.33 1.67 -7.89
C THR A 65 4.95 2.18 -7.49
N ALA A 66 4.70 3.46 -7.75
CA ALA A 66 3.43 4.09 -7.45
C ALA A 66 3.05 5.09 -8.54
N GLY A 67 1.77 5.09 -8.89
CA GLY A 67 1.19 6.18 -9.65
C GLY A 67 0.96 7.37 -8.74
N MET A 68 1.65 8.48 -9.02
CA MET A 68 1.47 9.75 -8.32
C MET A 68 0.19 10.46 -8.80
N GLY A 69 -0.35 11.37 -7.98
CA GLY A 69 -1.56 12.16 -8.27
C GLY A 69 -2.87 11.57 -7.72
N GLY A 70 -2.89 10.29 -7.35
CA GLY A 70 -4.00 9.68 -6.59
C GLY A 70 -3.82 9.82 -5.08
N GLY A 71 -4.66 9.12 -4.30
CA GLY A 71 -4.52 9.13 -2.83
C GLY A 71 -3.54 8.09 -2.29
N THR A 72 -3.73 6.82 -2.67
CA THR A 72 -2.97 5.72 -2.07
C THR A 72 -1.50 5.75 -2.45
N GLY A 73 -1.17 5.89 -3.74
CA GLY A 73 0.22 5.95 -4.19
C GLY A 73 0.95 7.18 -3.64
N THR A 74 0.40 8.37 -3.87
CA THR A 74 0.99 9.63 -3.41
C THR A 74 1.19 9.68 -1.90
N GLY A 75 0.23 9.17 -1.12
CA GLY A 75 0.27 9.23 0.34
C GLY A 75 1.05 8.10 1.00
N ALA A 76 0.92 6.87 0.51
CA ALA A 76 1.53 5.70 1.14
C ALA A 76 3.01 5.55 0.77
N THR A 77 3.41 5.89 -0.46
CA THR A 77 4.78 5.67 -0.92
C THR A 77 5.86 6.39 -0.12
N PRO A 78 5.66 7.62 0.39
CA PRO A 78 6.64 8.25 1.28
C PRO A 78 6.79 7.59 2.67
N ILE A 79 5.84 6.74 3.06
CA ILE A 79 5.82 6.06 4.36
C ILE A 79 6.41 4.64 4.28
N ILE A 80 6.26 3.99 3.13
CA ILE A 80 6.79 2.64 2.83
C ILE A 80 8.28 2.75 2.47
#